data_AF-A0A345Q907-F1
#
_entry.id   AF-A0A345Q907-F1
#
_cell.length_a   1.000
_cell.length_b   1.000
_cell.length_c   1.000
_cell.angle_alpha   90.00
_cell.angle_beta   90.00
_cell.angle_gamma   90.00
#
_symmetry.space_group_name_H-M   'P 1'
#
loop_
_entity.id
_entity.type
_entity.pdbx_description
1 polymer ?
#
loop_
_entity_poly.entity_id
_entity_poly.type
_entity_poly.pdbx_seq_one_letter_code
_entity_poly.pdbx_strand_id
1 'polypeptide(L)'
;MTMQGRKTTKFLLAAVLPLALAACVETDGSKSGPAMDASETNAVIGMLGVGCKNRVSQQFSVPNSDITVRPGATLQQGINSGSMSAADLRRSGASFDWEVAGRGARGYCNVDGTGRVTEFQQW
;
A
#
# COMPACT_ATOMS: atom_id res chain seq x y z
N MET A 1 -51.62 12.44 21.68
CA MET A 1 -52.32 11.21 21.27
C MET A 1 -51.29 10.10 21.18
N THR A 2 -51.56 9.02 21.89
CA THR A 2 -50.66 7.92 22.23
C THR A 2 -51.01 6.68 21.41
N MET A 3 -50.02 5.96 20.88
CA MET A 3 -50.06 4.51 20.57
C MET A 3 -48.58 4.05 20.62
N GLN A 4 -48.05 3.21 21.51
CA GLN A 4 -48.47 2.01 22.26
C GLN A 4 -48.73 0.73 21.44
N GLY A 5 -47.84 -0.25 21.64
CA GLY A 5 -48.01 -1.70 21.42
C GLY A 5 -47.30 -2.22 20.16
N ARG A 6 -46.66 -3.40 20.10
CA ARG A 6 -46.58 -4.62 20.95
C ARG A 6 -45.72 -5.60 20.08
N LYS A 7 -44.75 -6.42 20.49
CA LYS A 7 -44.79 -7.58 21.40
C LYS A 7 -43.39 -8.22 21.45
N THR A 8 -43.02 -8.59 22.66
CA THR A 8 -41.97 -9.51 23.08
C THR A 8 -42.19 -10.92 22.51
N THR A 9 -41.12 -11.63 22.12
CA THR A 9 -41.11 -13.11 22.14
C THR A 9 -39.71 -13.60 22.48
N LYS A 10 -39.59 -14.14 23.70
CA LYS A 10 -38.44 -14.91 24.19
C LYS A 10 -38.55 -16.32 23.58
N PHE A 11 -37.47 -16.82 22.99
CA PHE A 11 -37.27 -18.27 22.82
C PHE A 11 -36.10 -18.70 23.69
N LEU A 12 -36.46 -19.33 24.81
CA LEU A 12 -35.58 -20.19 25.60
C LEU A 12 -35.58 -21.58 24.95
N LEU A 13 -34.42 -22.21 24.77
CA LEU A 13 -34.23 -23.64 25.10
C LEU A 13 -32.76 -24.03 24.97
N ALA A 14 -32.31 -24.76 25.99
CA ALA A 14 -30.95 -25.22 26.26
C ALA A 14 -30.82 -26.73 25.95
N ALA A 15 -29.60 -27.19 25.62
CA ALA A 15 -29.05 -28.55 25.74
C ALA A 15 -27.68 -28.54 25.01
N VAL A 16 -26.47 -28.66 25.60
CA VAL A 16 -25.84 -29.62 26.52
C VAL A 16 -25.40 -30.95 25.85
N LEU A 17 -24.07 -31.12 25.78
CA LEU A 17 -23.24 -32.37 25.80
C LEU A 17 -22.73 -33.02 24.45
N PRO A 18 -21.68 -33.89 24.44
CA PRO A 18 -20.26 -33.54 24.19
C PRO A 18 -19.47 -34.50 23.23
N LEU A 19 -18.16 -34.23 23.07
CA LEU A 19 -17.01 -35.16 22.79
C LEU A 19 -16.93 -35.99 21.48
N ALA A 20 -15.91 -35.69 20.65
CA ALA A 20 -15.00 -36.63 19.95
C ALA A 20 -13.91 -35.80 19.22
N LEU A 21 -12.68 -35.69 19.71
CA LEU A 21 -11.50 -36.56 19.50
C LEU A 21 -11.05 -36.77 18.04
N ALA A 22 -9.82 -36.29 17.79
CA ALA A 22 -8.77 -36.83 16.90
C ALA A 22 -8.61 -36.29 15.46
N ALA A 23 -7.37 -35.82 15.22
CA ALA A 23 -6.60 -35.72 13.98
C ALA A 23 -7.09 -34.68 12.93
N CYS A 24 -6.27 -33.84 12.30
CA CYS A 24 -4.88 -34.01 11.89
C CYS A 24 -4.07 -32.71 12.07
N VAL A 25 -2.78 -32.89 12.39
CA VAL A 25 -1.69 -31.99 11.99
C VAL A 25 -1.63 -31.92 10.46
N GLU A 26 -0.97 -30.88 9.91
CA GLU A 26 -0.70 -30.58 8.48
C GLU A 26 -1.66 -29.50 7.95
N THR A 27 -1.22 -28.30 7.57
CA THR A 27 0.12 -27.76 7.27
C THR A 27 0.03 -26.24 7.41
N ASP A 28 1.08 -25.63 7.94
CA ASP A 28 1.37 -24.20 7.81
C ASP A 28 1.30 -23.78 6.33
N GLY A 29 0.14 -23.26 5.94
CA GLY A 29 -0.13 -22.67 4.64
C GLY A 29 -0.16 -21.15 4.68
N SER A 30 0.24 -20.53 5.79
CA SER A 30 0.57 -19.11 5.79
C SER A 30 1.93 -18.98 5.10
N LYS A 31 1.93 -18.78 3.78
CA LYS A 31 3.03 -18.10 3.07
C LYS A 31 3.12 -16.67 3.61
N SER A 32 3.49 -16.53 4.86
CA SER A 32 4.17 -15.34 5.35
C SER A 32 5.58 -15.48 4.82
N GLY A 33 5.82 -14.98 3.60
CA GLY A 33 7.17 -14.63 3.20
C GLY A 33 7.81 -13.81 4.32
N PRO A 34 9.07 -14.06 4.67
CA PRO A 34 9.69 -13.41 5.82
C PRO A 34 9.62 -11.90 5.61
N ALA A 35 9.50 -11.14 6.70
CA ALA A 35 9.47 -9.67 6.71
C ALA A 35 10.61 -8.94 5.95
N MET A 36 11.54 -9.70 5.35
CA MET A 36 12.55 -9.24 4.39
C MET A 36 11.94 -8.63 3.12
N ASP A 37 10.82 -9.16 2.60
CA ASP A 37 10.24 -8.69 1.33
C ASP A 37 9.74 -7.24 1.40
N ALA A 38 9.08 -6.86 2.50
CA ALA A 38 8.56 -5.50 2.68
C ALA A 38 9.68 -4.47 2.87
N SER A 39 10.72 -4.83 3.63
CA SER A 39 11.89 -3.97 3.85
C SER A 39 12.65 -3.72 2.55
N GLU A 40 12.89 -4.78 1.77
CA GLU A 40 13.56 -4.67 0.47
C GLU A 40 12.71 -3.87 -0.53
N THR A 41 11.41 -4.14 -0.58
CA THR A 41 10.47 -3.40 -1.43
C THR A 41 10.50 -1.91 -1.11
N ASN A 42 10.46 -1.54 0.17
CA ASN A 42 10.57 -0.14 0.59
C ASN A 42 11.93 0.49 0.24
N ALA A 43 13.03 -0.26 0.32
CA ALA A 43 14.34 0.21 -0.11
C ALA A 43 14.40 0.49 -1.62
N VAL A 44 13.84 -0.40 -2.45
CA VAL A 44 13.75 -0.21 -3.90
C VAL A 44 12.87 0.99 -4.24
N ILE A 45 11.71 1.15 -3.58
CA ILE A 45 10.83 2.31 -3.76
C ILE A 45 11.58 3.61 -3.45
N GLY A 46 12.31 3.64 -2.32
CA GLY A 46 13.10 4.79 -1.92
C GLY A 46 14.13 5.18 -2.98
N MET A 47 14.87 4.19 -3.50
CA MET A 47 15.83 4.38 -4.59
C MET A 47 15.16 4.90 -5.88
N LEU A 48 14.08 4.27 -6.32
CA LEU A 48 13.35 4.66 -7.53
C LEU A 48 12.76 6.08 -7.40
N GLY A 49 12.29 6.46 -6.21
CA GLY A 49 11.74 7.78 -5.93
C GLY A 49 12.77 8.92 -6.03
N VAL A 50 14.07 8.64 -5.93
CA VAL A 50 15.15 9.66 -6.07
C VAL A 50 15.13 10.29 -7.46
N GLY A 51 14.91 9.50 -8.52
CA GLY A 51 14.83 10.00 -9.89
C GLY A 51 13.69 11.03 -10.04
N CYS A 52 12.53 10.69 -9.49
CA CYS A 52 11.37 11.59 -9.44
C CYS A 52 11.71 12.88 -8.70
N LYS A 53 12.27 12.76 -7.49
CA LYS A 53 12.59 13.88 -6.62
C LYS A 53 13.59 14.85 -7.26
N ASN A 54 14.63 14.31 -7.89
CA ASN A 54 15.64 15.11 -8.59
C ASN A 54 15.03 15.85 -9.79
N ARG A 55 14.12 15.22 -10.54
CA ARG A 55 13.42 15.88 -11.66
C ARG A 55 12.56 17.04 -11.18
N VAL A 56 11.82 16.88 -10.08
CA VAL A 56 11.05 17.97 -9.45
C VAL A 56 11.97 19.10 -9.00
N SER A 57 13.09 18.77 -8.34
CA SER A 57 14.07 19.77 -7.88
C SER A 57 14.61 20.62 -9.04
N GLN A 58 14.92 19.98 -10.16
CA GLN A 58 15.37 20.67 -11.38
C GLN A 58 14.27 21.56 -11.99
N GLN A 59 13.03 21.07 -12.07
CA GLN A 59 11.92 21.83 -12.67
C GLN A 59 11.55 23.08 -11.87
N PHE A 60 11.51 22.98 -10.54
CA PHE A 60 11.06 24.07 -9.68
C PHE A 60 12.20 24.87 -9.04
N SER A 61 13.45 24.43 -9.22
CA SER A 61 14.64 25.01 -8.59
C SER A 61 14.45 25.15 -7.07
N VAL A 62 14.08 24.05 -6.43
CA VAL A 62 13.85 23.93 -4.97
C VAL A 62 14.74 22.86 -4.36
N PRO A 63 15.13 23.00 -3.09
CA PRO A 63 15.87 21.95 -2.40
C PRO A 63 15.01 20.69 -2.25
N ASN A 64 15.66 19.53 -2.21
CA ASN A 64 15.00 18.25 -1.99
C ASN A 64 14.22 18.18 -0.65
N SER A 65 14.52 19.03 0.33
CA SER A 65 13.73 19.14 1.58
C SER A 65 12.29 19.56 1.33
N ASP A 66 12.05 20.35 0.29
CA ASP A 66 10.74 20.96 0.01
C ASP A 66 9.88 20.06 -0.89
N ILE A 67 10.42 18.91 -1.29
CA ILE A 67 9.79 17.98 -2.22
C ILE A 67 9.39 16.72 -1.46
N THR A 68 8.09 16.42 -1.51
CA THR A 68 7.55 15.13 -1.06
C THR A 68 7.29 14.25 -2.27
N VAL A 69 7.78 13.02 -2.21
CA VAL A 69 7.53 11.97 -3.22
C VAL A 69 6.91 10.78 -2.51
N ARG A 70 5.79 10.28 -3.02
CA ARG A 70 5.02 9.17 -2.43
C ARG A 70 4.70 8.16 -3.53
N PRO A 71 4.66 6.85 -3.25
CA PRO A 71 4.13 5.88 -4.19
C PRO A 71 2.71 6.27 -4.64
N GLY A 72 2.42 6.16 -5.94
CA GLY A 72 1.07 6.38 -6.44
C GLY A 72 0.09 5.36 -5.85
N ALA A 73 -1.21 5.69 -5.82
CA ALA A 73 -2.23 4.90 -5.13
C ALA A 73 -2.24 3.41 -5.50
N THR A 74 -2.16 3.08 -6.79
CA THR A 74 -2.13 1.69 -7.29
C THR A 74 -0.88 0.95 -6.84
N LEU A 75 0.28 1.61 -6.87
CA LEU A 75 1.53 1.03 -6.39
C LEU A 75 1.46 0.78 -4.88
N GLN A 76 0.95 1.75 -4.10
CA GLN A 76 0.78 1.60 -2.66
C GLN A 76 -0.14 0.43 -2.30
N GLN A 77 -1.25 0.26 -3.02
CA GLN A 77 -2.13 -0.90 -2.88
C GLN A 77 -1.40 -2.21 -3.22
N GLY A 78 -0.59 -2.22 -4.28
CA GLY A 78 0.22 -3.37 -4.66
C GLY A 78 1.20 -3.80 -3.57
N ILE A 79 1.90 -2.83 -2.97
CA ILE A 79 2.82 -3.04 -1.85
C ILE A 79 2.08 -3.57 -0.62
N ASN A 80 0.97 -2.93 -0.26
CA ASN A 80 0.18 -3.28 0.93
C ASN A 80 -0.45 -4.68 0.83
N SER A 81 -0.80 -5.11 -0.38
CA SER A 81 -1.36 -6.44 -0.65
C SER A 81 -0.29 -7.51 -0.88
N GLY A 82 0.99 -7.13 -1.00
CA GLY A 82 2.08 -8.03 -1.37
C GLY A 82 2.05 -8.47 -2.84
N SER A 83 1.19 -7.88 -3.68
CA SER A 83 1.14 -8.17 -5.11
C SER A 83 2.22 -7.44 -5.92
N MET A 84 2.96 -6.52 -5.30
CA MET A 84 4.12 -5.86 -5.88
C MET A 84 5.36 -6.17 -5.05
N SER A 85 6.35 -6.85 -5.66
CA SER A 85 7.62 -7.18 -5.02
C SER A 85 8.75 -6.24 -5.44
N ALA A 86 9.86 -6.27 -4.70
CA ALA A 86 11.10 -5.60 -5.10
C ALA A 86 11.60 -6.03 -6.49
N ALA A 87 11.42 -7.29 -6.87
CA ALA A 87 11.81 -7.80 -8.18
C ALA A 87 10.93 -7.23 -9.30
N ASP A 88 9.62 -7.10 -9.05
CA ASP A 88 8.70 -6.48 -10.00
C ASP A 88 9.07 -5.02 -10.22
N LEU A 89 9.31 -4.27 -9.15
CA LEU A 89 9.74 -2.87 -9.21
C LEU A 89 11.05 -2.67 -9.98
N ARG A 90 12.04 -3.55 -9.79
CA ARG A 90 13.30 -3.49 -10.56
C ARG A 90 13.11 -3.80 -12.03
N ARG A 91 12.05 -4.52 -12.40
CA ARG A 91 11.73 -4.84 -13.79
C ARG A 91 10.87 -3.77 -14.46
N SER A 92 9.76 -3.38 -13.83
CA SER A 92 8.76 -2.49 -14.41
C SER A 92 8.94 -1.02 -14.04
N GLY A 93 9.70 -0.72 -12.99
CA GLY A 93 9.75 0.62 -12.41
C GLY A 93 8.56 0.90 -11.49
N ALA A 94 8.29 2.18 -11.27
CA ALA A 94 7.31 2.66 -10.30
C ALA A 94 6.67 4.00 -10.70
N SER A 95 5.45 4.22 -10.22
CA SER A 95 4.73 5.49 -10.33
C SER A 95 4.71 6.21 -8.99
N PHE A 96 5.01 7.50 -9.01
CA PHE A 96 5.08 8.33 -7.81
C PHE A 96 4.27 9.61 -7.98
N ASP A 97 3.55 9.99 -6.93
CA ASP A 97 3.01 11.33 -6.79
C ASP A 97 4.07 12.23 -6.16
N TRP A 98 4.12 13.49 -6.60
CA TRP A 98 5.03 14.48 -6.05
C TRP A 98 4.32 15.79 -5.74
N GLU A 99 4.89 16.53 -4.78
CA GLU A 99 4.39 17.82 -4.32
C GLU A 99 5.56 18.70 -3.86
N VAL A 100 5.46 20.01 -4.14
CA VAL A 100 6.41 21.02 -3.68
C VAL A 100 5.76 21.91 -2.60
N ALA A 101 6.32 21.86 -1.40
CA ALA A 101 5.87 22.64 -0.26
C ALA A 101 5.86 24.15 -0.57
N GLY A 102 4.81 24.84 -0.14
CA GLY A 102 4.68 26.30 -0.30
C GLY A 102 4.43 26.80 -1.72
N ARG A 103 4.41 25.92 -2.74
CA ARG A 103 4.19 26.31 -4.15
C ARG A 103 2.86 25.88 -4.73
N GLY A 104 2.11 25.01 -4.04
CA GLY A 104 0.88 24.43 -4.58
C GLY A 104 1.10 23.60 -5.85
N ALA A 105 2.35 23.28 -6.19
CA ALA A 105 2.70 22.50 -7.36
C ALA A 105 2.73 21.02 -7.00
N ARG A 106 2.02 20.21 -7.79
CA ARG A 106 1.91 18.77 -7.59
C ARG A 106 1.72 18.07 -8.94
N GLY A 107 1.93 16.76 -8.94
CA GLY A 107 1.84 15.97 -10.14
C GLY A 107 2.24 14.53 -9.88
N TYR A 108 2.59 13.82 -10.95
CA TYR A 108 3.15 12.49 -10.86
C TYR A 108 4.37 12.34 -11.76
N CYS A 109 5.16 11.30 -11.49
CA CYS A 109 6.15 10.82 -12.43
C CYS A 109 6.16 9.29 -12.47
N ASN A 110 6.51 8.77 -13.64
CA ASN A 110 6.85 7.36 -13.80
C ASN A 110 8.36 7.23 -13.95
N VAL A 111 8.93 6.21 -13.33
CA VAL A 111 10.34 5.83 -13.50
C VAL A 111 10.42 4.39 -13.98
N ASP A 112 11.45 4.08 -14.76
CA ASP A 112 11.78 2.69 -15.11
C ASP A 112 12.47 1.96 -13.95
N GLY A 113 12.76 0.66 -14.13
CA GLY A 113 13.40 -0.18 -13.11
C GLY A 113 14.80 0.26 -12.69
N THR A 114 15.42 1.23 -13.39
CA THR A 114 16.71 1.84 -13.04
C THR A 114 16.56 3.17 -12.30
N GLY A 115 15.33 3.65 -12.13
CA GLY A 115 15.02 4.94 -11.51
C GLY A 115 15.10 6.13 -12.47
N ARG A 116 15.23 5.91 -13.79
CA ARG A 116 15.17 6.99 -14.77
C ARG A 116 13.72 7.38 -15.04
N VAL A 117 13.44 8.69 -15.03
CA VAL A 117 12.10 9.23 -15.32
C VAL A 117 11.71 8.94 -16.76
N THR A 118 10.59 8.25 -16.94
CA THR A 118 9.96 7.94 -18.25
C THR A 118 8.76 8.83 -18.53
N GLU A 119 8.12 9.37 -17.50
CA GLU A 119 7.01 10.30 -17.62
C GLU A 119 7.01 11.29 -16.48
N PHE A 120 6.63 12.54 -16.75
CA PHE A 120 6.54 13.59 -15.75
C PHE A 120 5.40 14.53 -16.10
N GLN A 121 4.39 14.63 -15.23
CA GLN A 121 3.24 15.52 -15.43
C GLN A 121 2.96 16.33 -14.18
N GLN A 122 2.48 17.56 -14.39
CA GLN A 122 2.02 18.49 -13.36
C GLN A 122 0.51 18.73 -13.53
N TRP A 123 -0.21 18.86 -12.43
CA TRP A 123 -1.65 19.19 -12.40
C TRP A 123 -2.00 20.28 -11.39
#